data_AF-A0A937D038-F1
#
_entry.id   AF-A0A937D038-F1
#
_cell.length_a   1.000
_cell.length_b   1.000
_cell.length_c   1.000
_cell.angle_alpha   90.00
_cell.angle_beta   90.00
_cell.angle_gamma   90.00
#
_symmetry.space_group_name_H-M   'P 1'
#
loop_
_entity.id
_entity.type
_entity.pdbx_description
1 polymer ?
#
loop_
_entity_poly.entity_id
_entity_poly.type
_entity_poly.pdbx_seq_one_letter_code
_entity_poly.pdbx_strand_id
1 'polypeptide(L)'
;MRYVPAVLGIYLAMSASAFAQAPIEVEACRLSGFAALKERSPSIEHLTFDMESLAISKAATKVEDTPIKMVVMGDAYLQREKSDKPNRFVCLVSDKGKVVLTFFTEQ
;
A
#
# COMPACT_ATOMS: atom_id res chain seq x y z
N MET A 1 44.00 42.64 27.41
CA MET A 1 42.70 42.96 26.76
C MET A 1 42.07 41.66 26.29
N ARG A 2 40.92 41.27 26.86
CA ARG A 2 40.13 40.10 26.44
C ARG A 2 39.24 40.51 25.28
N TYR A 3 39.33 39.83 24.14
CA TYR A 3 38.34 39.91 23.07
C TYR A 3 37.72 38.52 22.89
N VAL A 4 36.45 38.41 23.27
CA VAL A 4 35.59 37.25 23.00
C VAL A 4 34.72 37.62 21.81
N PRO A 5 34.95 37.06 20.60
CA PRO A 5 33.94 37.12 19.57
C PRO A 5 32.96 35.97 19.82
N ALA A 6 31.75 36.34 20.21
CA ALA A 6 30.58 35.49 20.10
C ALA A 6 30.37 35.13 18.63
N VAL A 7 30.51 33.87 18.26
CA VAL A 7 30.09 33.37 16.95
C VAL A 7 28.85 32.52 17.16
N LEU A 8 27.73 33.18 16.88
CA LEU A 8 26.38 32.66 16.85
C LEU A 8 26.25 31.66 15.68
N GLY A 9 25.73 30.47 16.01
CA GLY A 9 24.90 29.56 15.22
C GLY A 9 25.10 29.42 13.71
N ILE A 10 25.30 28.18 13.27
CA ILE A 10 24.49 27.52 12.23
C ILE A 10 24.55 26.01 12.53
N TYR A 11 23.49 25.47 13.14
CA TYR A 11 23.21 24.03 13.12
C TYR A 11 22.29 23.80 11.93
N LEU A 12 22.85 23.38 10.79
CA LEU A 12 22.08 22.85 9.67
C LEU A 12 21.49 21.50 10.12
N ALA A 13 20.26 21.53 10.63
CA ALA A 13 19.45 20.32 10.81
C ALA A 13 19.07 19.81 9.41
N MET A 14 19.80 18.80 8.91
CA MET A 14 19.39 18.05 7.72
C MET A 14 18.15 17.22 8.09
N SER A 15 16.97 17.75 7.78
CA SER A 15 15.73 16.99 7.82
C SER A 15 15.76 15.96 6.69
N ALA A 16 16.13 14.72 7.02
CA ALA A 16 15.94 13.59 6.13
C ALA A 16 14.43 13.39 5.90
N SER A 17 13.97 13.65 4.68
CA SER A 17 12.61 13.33 4.26
C SER A 17 12.46 11.80 4.23
N ALA A 18 11.79 11.25 5.24
CA ALA A 18 11.35 9.86 5.21
C ALA A 18 10.29 9.71 4.12
N PHE A 19 10.66 9.16 2.97
CA PHE A 19 9.69 8.73 1.98
C PHE A 19 8.85 7.62 2.61
N ALA A 20 7.54 7.83 2.74
CA ALA A 20 6.61 6.81 3.19
C ALA A 20 6.58 5.69 2.14
N GLN A 21 7.47 4.72 2.27
CA GLN A 21 7.45 3.52 1.44
C GLN A 21 6.24 2.71 1.87
N ALA A 22 5.33 2.44 0.94
CA ALA A 22 4.22 1.52 1.18
C ALA A 22 4.80 0.17 1.69
N PRO A 23 4.17 -0.46 2.69
CA PRO A 23 4.61 -1.77 3.18
C PRO A 23 4.71 -2.77 2.02
N ILE A 24 5.74 -3.62 2.04
CA ILE A 24 6.05 -4.57 0.95
C ILE A 24 4.83 -5.45 0.63
N GLU A 25 4.04 -5.80 1.64
CA GLU A 25 2.83 -6.60 1.51
C GLU A 25 1.75 -5.87 0.72
N VAL A 26 1.63 -4.55 0.87
CA VAL A 26 0.67 -3.72 0.12
C VAL A 26 1.03 -3.68 -1.35
N GLU A 27 2.32 -3.56 -1.68
CA GLU A 27 2.77 -3.59 -3.07
C GLU A 27 2.57 -4.97 -3.71
N ALA A 28 2.83 -6.05 -2.96
CA ALA A 28 2.53 -7.40 -3.42
C ALA A 28 1.03 -7.58 -3.72
N CYS A 29 0.15 -7.06 -2.86
CA CYS A 29 -1.30 -7.04 -3.08
C CYS A 29 -1.69 -6.25 -4.32
N ARG A 30 -1.02 -5.12 -4.60
CA ARG A 30 -1.26 -4.30 -5.78
C ARG A 30 -0.91 -5.05 -7.05
N LEU A 31 0.29 -5.62 -7.10
CA LEU A 31 0.79 -6.31 -8.30
C LEU A 31 -0.05 -7.55 -8.61
N SER A 32 -0.33 -8.38 -7.60
CA SER A 32 -1.14 -9.59 -7.80
C SER A 32 -2.59 -9.25 -8.16
N GLY A 33 -3.18 -8.27 -7.48
CA GLY A 33 -4.54 -7.81 -7.74
C GLY A 33 -4.68 -7.19 -9.12
N PHE A 34 -3.71 -6.37 -9.55
CA PHE A 34 -3.71 -5.77 -10.88
C PHE A 34 -3.59 -6.81 -11.99
N ALA A 35 -2.71 -7.81 -11.82
CA ALA A 35 -2.58 -8.90 -12.78
C ALA A 35 -3.90 -9.67 -12.96
N ALA A 36 -4.54 -10.07 -11.85
CA ALA A 36 -5.82 -10.75 -11.87
C ALA A 36 -6.96 -9.90 -12.47
N LEU A 37 -6.97 -8.59 -12.16
CA LEU A 37 -7.93 -7.66 -12.75
C LEU A 37 -7.73 -7.49 -14.25
N LYS A 38 -6.49 -7.42 -14.72
CA LYS A 38 -6.16 -7.25 -16.15
C LYS A 38 -6.53 -8.47 -16.99
N GLU A 39 -6.41 -9.66 -16.43
CA GLU A 39 -6.88 -10.89 -17.07
C GLU A 39 -8.40 -10.88 -17.29
N ARG A 40 -9.17 -10.36 -16.31
CA ARG A 40 -10.63 -10.29 -16.39
C ARG A 40 -11.13 -9.07 -17.18
N SER A 41 -10.42 -7.95 -17.10
CA SER A 41 -10.80 -6.66 -17.68
C SER A 41 -9.58 -5.97 -18.28
N PRO A 42 -9.28 -6.21 -19.58
CA PRO A 42 -8.09 -5.68 -20.23
C PRO A 42 -8.13 -4.15 -20.43
N SER A 43 -9.29 -3.51 -20.22
CA SER A 43 -9.46 -2.06 -20.30
C SER A 43 -8.95 -1.30 -19.07
N ILE A 44 -8.45 -2.00 -18.04
CA ILE A 44 -7.81 -1.38 -16.89
C ILE A 44 -6.34 -1.12 -17.22
N GLU A 45 -5.96 0.15 -17.30
CA GLU A 45 -4.60 0.56 -17.64
C GLU A 45 -3.70 0.62 -16.40
N HIS A 46 -4.25 1.15 -15.31
CA HIS A 46 -3.53 1.35 -14.05
C HIS A 46 -4.41 1.08 -12.83
N LEU A 47 -3.78 0.54 -11.78
CA LEU A 47 -4.36 0.35 -10.45
C LEU A 47 -3.55 1.15 -9.44
N THR A 48 -4.22 2.08 -8.76
CA THR A 48 -3.65 2.88 -7.69
C THR A 48 -4.38 2.58 -6.40
N PHE A 49 -3.65 2.17 -5.37
CA PHE A 49 -4.20 2.09 -4.02
C PHE A 49 -4.12 3.45 -3.36
N ASP A 50 -5.20 3.84 -2.70
CA ASP A 50 -5.17 4.99 -1.83
C ASP A 50 -4.52 4.61 -0.51
N MET A 51 -3.37 5.22 -0.23
CA MET A 51 -2.56 4.91 0.95
C MET A 51 -3.23 5.39 2.25
N GLU A 52 -4.11 6.40 2.18
CA GLU A 52 -4.77 6.97 3.36
C GLU A 52 -5.91 6.06 3.85
N SER A 53 -6.56 5.34 2.95
CA SER A 53 -7.63 4.38 3.29
C SER A 53 -7.13 2.98 3.64
N LEU A 54 -5.81 2.74 3.58
CA LEU A 54 -5.24 1.43 3.89
C LEU A 54 -5.39 1.06 5.37
N ALA A 55 -6.00 -0.09 5.61
CA ALA A 55 -6.01 -0.76 6.89
C ALA A 55 -5.30 -2.12 6.77
N ILE A 56 -4.27 -2.30 7.59
CA ILE A 56 -3.53 -3.56 7.70
C ILE A 56 -3.88 -4.19 9.04
N SER A 57 -4.49 -5.37 8.99
CA SER A 57 -4.91 -6.11 10.17
C SER A 57 -4.16 -7.44 10.27
N LYS A 58 -3.70 -7.76 11.48
CA LYS A 58 -3.17 -9.10 11.77
C LYS A 58 -4.32 -10.10 11.80
N ALA A 59 -4.10 -11.23 11.14
CA ALA A 59 -5.06 -12.32 11.07
C ALA A 59 -4.48 -13.58 11.71
N ALA A 60 -5.35 -14.38 12.31
CA ALA A 60 -5.00 -15.70 12.84
C ALA A 60 -6.03 -16.70 12.32
N THR A 61 -6.18 -16.76 11.00
CA THR A 61 -7.17 -17.61 10.32
C THR A 61 -6.49 -18.43 9.22
N LYS A 62 -7.26 -19.28 8.53
CA LYS A 62 -6.81 -20.03 7.37
C LYS A 62 -7.90 -20.07 6.30
N VAL A 63 -7.49 -20.11 5.04
CA VAL A 63 -8.36 -20.43 3.91
C VAL A 63 -7.98 -21.82 3.46
N GLU A 64 -8.91 -22.78 3.62
CA GLU A 64 -8.64 -24.22 3.49
C GLU A 64 -7.48 -24.64 4.42
N ASP A 65 -6.31 -24.91 3.84
CA ASP A 65 -5.09 -25.30 4.55
C ASP A 65 -4.01 -24.21 4.56
N THR A 66 -4.27 -23.06 3.91
CA THR A 66 -3.31 -21.95 3.85
C THR A 66 -3.54 -20.98 5.01
N PRO A 67 -2.59 -20.82 5.95
CA PRO A 67 -2.70 -19.86 7.04
C PRO A 67 -2.62 -18.42 6.54
N ILE A 68 -3.53 -17.57 7.00
CA ILE A 68 -3.57 -16.13 6.72
C ILE A 68 -3.10 -15.38 7.97
N LYS A 69 -2.06 -14.56 7.80
CA LYS A 69 -1.45 -13.79 8.89
C LYS A 69 -1.73 -12.30 8.81
N MET A 70 -2.15 -11.83 7.65
CA MET A 70 -2.44 -10.43 7.44
C MET A 70 -3.57 -10.24 6.43
N VAL A 71 -4.44 -9.28 6.71
CA VAL A 71 -5.45 -8.79 5.79
C VAL A 71 -5.14 -7.32 5.52
N VAL A 72 -4.99 -6.97 4.25
CA VAL A 72 -4.83 -5.59 3.79
C VAL A 72 -6.12 -5.20 3.09
N MET A 73 -6.71 -4.07 3.47
CA MET A 73 -7.90 -3.54 2.81
C MET A 73 -7.78 -2.05 2.62
N GLY A 74 -8.53 -1.50 1.68
CA GLY A 74 -8.56 -0.06 1.40
C GLY A 74 -9.30 0.23 0.12
N ASP A 75 -9.18 1.46 -0.36
CA ASP A 75 -9.76 1.87 -1.62
C ASP A 75 -8.72 1.83 -2.75
N ALA A 76 -9.20 1.46 -3.93
CA ALA A 76 -8.42 1.21 -5.13
C ALA A 76 -9.07 1.93 -6.32
N TYR A 77 -8.31 2.80 -6.95
CA TYR A 77 -8.70 3.51 -8.15
C TYR A 77 -8.24 2.73 -9.38
N LEU A 78 -9.21 2.33 -10.21
CA LEU A 78 -8.97 1.65 -11.47
C LEU A 78 -9.09 2.66 -12.60
N GLN A 79 -7.98 2.98 -13.25
CA GLN A 79 -8.02 3.86 -14.40
C GLN A 79 -8.65 3.12 -15.58
N ARG A 80 -9.88 3.52 -15.90
CA ARG A 80 -10.70 3.01 -17.01
C ARG A 80 -11.26 4.23 -17.76
N GLU A 81 -11.50 4.11 -19.07
CA GLU A 81 -12.01 5.24 -19.88
C GLU A 81 -13.33 5.88 -19.39
N LYS A 82 -14.11 5.18 -18.53
CA LYS A 82 -15.46 5.61 -18.13
C LYS A 82 -15.78 5.47 -16.63
N SER A 83 -14.80 5.29 -15.75
CA SER A 83 -15.08 5.06 -14.32
C SER A 83 -14.01 5.66 -13.40
N ASP A 84 -14.44 6.63 -12.58
CA ASP A 84 -13.65 7.27 -11.52
C ASP A 84 -14.02 6.76 -10.11
N LYS A 85 -14.94 5.80 -10.01
CA LYS A 85 -15.37 5.31 -8.70
C LYS A 85 -14.28 4.43 -8.06
N PRO A 86 -13.92 4.69 -6.78
CA PRO A 86 -13.02 3.82 -6.05
C PRO A 86 -13.68 2.47 -5.77
N ASN A 87 -12.96 1.39 -6.10
CA ASN A 87 -13.32 0.05 -5.70
C ASN A 87 -12.68 -0.24 -4.35
N ARG A 88 -13.43 -0.82 -3.42
CA ARG A 88 -12.81 -1.32 -2.19
C ARG A 88 -12.13 -2.65 -2.48
N PHE A 89 -10.95 -2.87 -1.90
CA PHE A 89 -10.24 -4.14 -2.04
C PHE A 89 -9.96 -4.79 -0.69
N VAL A 90 -9.83 -6.11 -0.71
CA VAL A 90 -9.36 -6.92 0.42
C VAL A 90 -8.35 -7.93 -0.10
N CYS A 91 -7.15 -7.91 0.44
CA CYS A 91 -6.04 -8.78 0.10
C CYS A 91 -5.66 -9.64 1.31
N LEU A 92 -5.62 -10.95 1.11
CA LEU A 92 -5.23 -11.93 2.12
C LEU A 92 -3.77 -12.33 1.91
N VAL A 93 -2.97 -12.20 2.95
CA VAL A 93 -1.53 -12.51 2.93
C VAL A 93 -1.24 -13.65 3.89
N SER A 94 -0.54 -14.65 3.37
CA SER A 94 -0.12 -15.84 4.11
C SER A 94 1.03 -15.58 5.09
N ASP A 95 1.32 -16.57 5.94
CA ASP A 95 2.49 -16.56 6.82
C ASP A 95 3.85 -16.49 6.09
N LYS A 96 3.88 -16.87 4.81
CA LYS A 96 5.06 -16.79 3.94
C LYS A 96 5.19 -15.44 3.23
N GLY A 97 4.37 -14.45 3.57
CA GLY A 97 4.34 -13.14 2.91
C GLY A 97 3.80 -13.18 1.48
N LYS A 98 3.20 -14.31 1.07
CA LYS A 98 2.58 -14.47 -0.26
C LYS A 98 1.13 -14.03 -0.22
N VAL A 99 0.71 -13.29 -1.23
CA VAL A 99 -0.70 -12.98 -1.46
C VAL A 99 -1.42 -14.27 -1.86
N VAL A 100 -2.48 -14.59 -1.14
CA VAL A 100 -3.31 -15.78 -1.39
C VAL A 100 -4.45 -15.42 -2.31
N LEU A 101 -5.18 -14.36 -1.98
CA LEU A 101 -6.35 -13.89 -2.74
C LEU A 101 -6.48 -12.38 -2.61
N THR A 102 -6.96 -11.73 -3.67
CA THR A 102 -7.34 -10.32 -3.67
C THR A 102 -8.75 -10.19 -4.23
N PHE A 103 -9.63 -9.54 -3.47
CA PHE A 103 -11.00 -9.26 -3.84
C PHE A 103 -11.14 -7.77 -4.14
N PHE A 104 -11.91 -7.44 -5.19
CA PHE A 104 -12.31 -6.07 -5.51
C PHE A 104 -13.84 -6.01 -5.53
N THR A 105 -14.41 -5.05 -4.81
CA THR A 105 -15.84 -4.79 -4.81
C THR A 105 -16.12 -3.59 -5.72
N GLU A 106 -17.08 -3.72 -6.63
CA GLU A 106 -17.60 -2.59 -7.40
C GLU A 106 -18.66 -1.84 -6.58
N GLN A 107 -18.58 -0.50 -6.55
CA GLN A 107 -19.55 0.40 -5.91
C GLN A 107 -20.41 1.18 -6.93
#